data_AF-A0AAJ1R4H6-F1
#
_entry.id   AF-A0AAJ1R4H6-F1
#
_cell.length_a   1.000
_cell.length_b   1.000
_cell.length_c   1.000
_cell.angle_alpha   90.00
_cell.angle_beta   90.00
_cell.angle_gamma   90.00
#
_symmetry.space_group_name_H-M   'P 1'
#
loop_
_entity.id
_entity.type
_entity.pdbx_description
1 polymer ?
#
loop_
_entity_poly.entity_id
_entity_poly.type
_entity_poly.pdbx_seq_one_letter_code
_entity_poly.pdbx_strand_id
1 'polypeptide(L)'
;MKKDIYDYLIFKLDSEYADYEFDLISIPPYEFIENDLALEPYEYFGEVNKILEQRTKHILLYFNADMLMRVEFLYPGNIAGFLKQKLEEIQDIELPEYMMLILRKDTKFTVLMYQNKLLQNN
;
A
#
# COMPACT_ATOMS: atom_id res chain seq x y z
N MET A 1 -14.61 -18.30 -8.48
CA MET A 1 -14.61 -17.32 -7.38
C MET A 1 -13.70 -16.20 -7.86
N LYS A 2 -14.21 -14.96 -7.98
CA LYS A 2 -13.34 -13.83 -8.36
C LYS A 2 -12.33 -13.62 -7.22
N LYS A 3 -11.09 -13.32 -7.56
CA LYS A 3 -10.07 -12.98 -6.57
C LYS A 3 -10.16 -11.49 -6.29
N ASP A 4 -10.08 -11.10 -5.03
CA ASP A 4 -10.00 -9.69 -4.67
C ASP A 4 -8.58 -9.18 -4.95
N ILE A 5 -8.40 -7.94 -5.40
CA ILE A 5 -7.05 -7.33 -5.51
C ILE A 5 -6.29 -7.39 -4.19
N TYR A 6 -6.99 -7.33 -3.06
CA TYR A 6 -6.40 -7.45 -1.74
C TYR A 6 -5.90 -8.87 -1.42
N ASP A 7 -6.30 -9.90 -2.17
CA ASP A 7 -5.64 -11.22 -2.09
C ASP A 7 -4.17 -11.17 -2.56
N TYR A 8 -3.81 -10.15 -3.35
CA TYR A 8 -2.47 -9.92 -3.87
C TYR A 8 -1.71 -8.80 -3.17
N LEU A 9 -2.43 -7.78 -2.69
CA LEU A 9 -1.86 -6.61 -2.04
C LEU A 9 -1.94 -6.66 -0.50
N ILE A 10 -2.66 -7.63 0.07
CA ILE A 10 -2.81 -7.91 1.51
C ILE A 10 -3.61 -6.84 2.28
N PHE A 11 -3.23 -5.56 2.19
CA PHE A 11 -3.83 -4.49 2.99
C PHE A 11 -5.03 -3.87 2.29
N LYS A 12 -6.21 -3.97 2.93
CA LYS A 12 -7.44 -3.44 2.36
C LYS A 12 -7.61 -1.97 2.69
N LEU A 13 -7.84 -1.11 1.69
CA LEU A 13 -8.22 0.28 1.97
C LEU A 13 -9.50 0.30 2.78
N ASP A 14 -9.65 1.30 3.65
CA ASP A 14 -10.76 1.43 4.58
C ASP A 14 -10.87 0.29 5.61
N SER A 15 -9.77 -0.44 5.86
CA SER A 15 -9.64 -1.29 7.06
C SER A 15 -9.31 -0.44 8.29
N GLU A 16 -9.64 -0.95 9.46
CA GLU A 16 -9.46 -0.23 10.72
C GLU A 16 -8.04 -0.39 11.25
N TYR A 17 -7.52 0.62 11.93
CA TYR A 17 -6.20 0.57 12.58
C TYR A 17 -6.09 -0.62 13.55
N ALA A 18 -7.19 -0.93 14.26
CA ALA A 18 -7.27 -2.05 15.18
C ALA A 18 -6.95 -3.42 14.54
N ASP A 19 -7.13 -3.56 13.21
CA ASP A 19 -6.79 -4.78 12.49
C ASP A 19 -5.27 -5.04 12.44
N TYR A 20 -4.45 -4.01 12.69
CA TYR A 20 -2.99 -4.06 12.54
C TYR A 20 -2.22 -3.57 13.78
N GLU A 21 -2.89 -3.08 14.83
CA GLU A 21 -2.28 -2.31 15.92
C GLU A 21 -1.02 -2.96 16.54
N PHE A 22 -0.99 -4.30 16.62
CA PHE A 22 0.12 -5.06 17.20
C PHE A 22 1.31 -5.27 16.26
N ASP A 23 1.13 -4.98 14.97
CA ASP A 23 2.12 -5.15 13.91
C ASP A 23 2.61 -3.81 13.33
N LEU A 24 2.27 -2.68 13.97
CA LEU A 24 2.62 -1.33 13.52
C LEU A 24 3.58 -0.59 14.45
N ILE A 25 4.58 0.07 13.85
CA ILE A 25 5.46 1.03 14.52
C ILE A 25 5.20 2.40 13.91
N SER A 26 4.80 3.38 14.73
CA SER A 26 4.67 4.76 14.28
C SER A 26 6.01 5.31 13.78
N ILE A 27 6.01 6.00 12.64
CA ILE A 27 7.23 6.57 12.06
C ILE A 27 7.11 8.10 11.90
N PRO A 28 8.22 8.86 11.97
CA PRO A 28 8.18 10.28 11.65
C PRO A 28 7.89 10.55 10.16
N PRO A 29 7.14 11.61 9.81
CA PRO A 29 6.41 12.50 10.73
C PRO A 29 5.21 11.77 11.32
N TYR A 30 5.04 11.75 12.65
CA TYR A 30 3.97 10.98 13.32
C TYR A 30 2.55 11.39 12.90
N GLU A 31 2.40 12.59 12.33
CA GLU A 31 1.20 13.06 11.65
C GLU A 31 1.62 14.08 10.58
N PHE A 32 0.90 14.13 9.46
CA PHE A 32 1.00 15.21 8.46
C PHE A 32 -0.34 15.47 7.77
N ILE A 33 -0.52 16.67 7.21
CA ILE A 33 -1.74 17.03 6.48
C ILE A 33 -1.53 16.84 4.98
N GLU A 34 -2.45 16.13 4.33
CA GLU A 34 -2.54 15.99 2.88
C GLU A 34 -4.01 16.06 2.45
N ASN A 35 -4.36 16.96 1.52
CA ASN A 35 -5.74 17.18 1.07
C ASN A 35 -6.75 17.36 2.21
N ASP A 36 -6.40 18.21 3.18
CA ASP A 36 -7.19 18.50 4.38
C ASP A 36 -7.44 17.28 5.30
N LEU A 37 -6.76 16.15 5.07
CA LEU A 37 -6.78 14.97 5.94
C LEU A 37 -5.49 14.89 6.76
N ALA A 38 -5.64 14.59 8.05
CA ALA A 38 -4.53 14.23 8.93
C ALA A 38 -4.17 12.76 8.74
N LEU A 39 -2.97 12.50 8.22
CA LEU A 39 -2.45 11.16 8.00
C LEU A 39 -1.40 10.82 9.06
N GLU A 40 -1.60 9.68 9.72
CA GLU A 40 -0.65 9.07 10.63
C GLU A 40 0.08 7.92 9.92
N PRO A 41 1.41 8.00 9.73
CA PRO A 41 2.17 6.95 9.09
C PRO A 41 2.73 5.93 10.08
N TYR A 42 2.67 4.67 9.66
CA TYR A 42 3.18 3.53 10.40
C TYR A 42 3.99 2.64 9.45
N GLU A 43 5.03 2.00 9.99
CA GLU A 43 5.73 0.89 9.34
C GLU A 43 5.16 -0.43 9.86
N TYR A 44 4.74 -1.30 8.94
CA TYR A 44 4.28 -2.65 9.26
C TYR A 44 5.48 -3.59 9.43
N PHE A 45 5.54 -4.28 10.56
CA PHE A 45 6.62 -5.20 10.91
C PHE A 45 6.16 -6.64 11.19
N GLY A 46 4.86 -6.92 11.04
CA GLY A 46 4.32 -8.27 11.16
C GLY A 46 4.76 -9.20 10.01
N GLU A 47 4.12 -10.36 9.90
CA GLU A 47 4.49 -11.35 8.89
C GLU A 47 4.12 -10.91 7.47
N VAL A 48 5.10 -10.46 6.68
CA VAL A 48 4.96 -10.40 5.21
C VAL A 48 6.07 -11.18 4.53
N ASN A 49 5.71 -12.31 3.94
CA ASN A 49 6.68 -13.15 3.26
C ASN A 49 7.00 -12.65 1.85
N LYS A 50 6.01 -12.22 1.05
CA LYS A 50 6.19 -11.57 -0.28
C LYS A 50 4.91 -10.83 -0.70
N ILE A 51 5.04 -9.65 -1.34
CA ILE A 51 3.95 -8.96 -2.05
C ILE A 51 4.21 -9.10 -3.55
N LEU A 52 3.21 -9.56 -4.32
CA LEU A 52 3.37 -9.86 -5.75
C LEU A 52 4.62 -10.71 -6.04
N GLU A 53 4.85 -11.73 -5.21
CA GLU A 53 6.01 -12.63 -5.27
C GLU A 53 7.39 -11.96 -5.04
N GLN A 54 7.41 -10.72 -4.56
CA GLN A 54 8.64 -9.98 -4.25
C GLN A 54 8.75 -9.65 -2.78
N ARG A 55 9.99 -9.70 -2.27
CA ARG A 55 10.27 -9.29 -0.89
C ARG A 55 10.29 -7.77 -0.83
N THR A 56 9.40 -7.20 -0.02
CA THR A 56 9.42 -5.79 0.32
C THR A 56 10.52 -5.52 1.33
N LYS A 57 11.11 -4.33 1.25
CA LYS A 57 12.04 -3.80 2.24
C LYS A 57 11.30 -3.09 3.37
N HIS A 58 10.31 -2.28 3.01
CA HIS A 58 9.44 -1.55 3.93
C HIS A 58 8.00 -1.63 3.43
N ILE A 59 7.06 -1.62 4.36
CA ILE A 59 5.62 -1.52 4.09
C ILE A 59 5.11 -0.40 4.96
N LEU A 60 4.59 0.65 4.34
CA LEU A 60 4.10 1.84 5.02
C LEU A 60 2.59 1.92 4.90
N LEU A 61 1.91 2.08 6.03
CA LEU A 61 0.48 2.24 6.12
C LEU A 61 0.18 3.65 6.64
N TYR A 62 -0.79 4.32 6.02
CA TYR A 62 -1.17 5.69 6.37
C TYR A 62 -2.64 5.74 6.73
N PHE A 63 -2.94 6.11 7.97
CA PHE A 63 -4.30 6.13 8.51
C PHE A 63 -4.82 7.55 8.65
N ASN A 64 -6.13 7.75 8.42
CA ASN A 64 -6.85 8.96 8.81
C ASN A 64 -8.05 8.53 9.65
N ALA A 65 -8.19 9.08 10.86
CA ALA A 65 -9.29 8.73 11.77
C ALA A 65 -9.48 7.20 11.89
N ASP A 66 -8.40 6.49 12.17
CA ASP A 66 -8.31 5.02 12.29
C ASP A 66 -8.61 4.22 11.00
N MET A 67 -8.79 4.86 9.85
CA MET A 67 -9.07 4.19 8.58
C MET A 67 -7.85 4.18 7.67
N LEU A 68 -7.51 3.01 7.08
CA LEU A 68 -6.37 2.88 6.17
C LEU A 68 -6.62 3.58 4.83
N MET A 69 -5.87 4.67 4.58
CA MET A 69 -6.06 5.53 3.41
C MET A 69 -5.06 5.29 2.29
N ARG A 70 -3.83 4.88 2.62
CA ARG A 70 -2.75 4.64 1.66
C ARG A 70 -1.83 3.53 2.15
N VAL A 71 -1.29 2.79 1.18
CA VAL A 71 -0.30 1.74 1.40
C VAL A 71 0.85 1.94 0.42
N GLU A 72 2.09 1.87 0.92
CA GLU A 72 3.30 1.88 0.10
C GLU A 72 4.15 0.63 0.35
N PHE A 73 4.48 -0.07 -0.74
CA PHE A 73 5.47 -1.14 -0.73
C PHE A 73 6.77 -0.63 -1.32
N LEU A 74 7.82 -0.63 -0.49
CA LEU A 74 9.16 -0.29 -0.93
C LEU A 74 9.93 -1.56 -1.30
N TYR A 75 10.40 -1.67 -2.54
CA TYR A 75 11.22 -2.78 -3.01
C TYR A 75 12.65 -2.32 -3.27
N PRO A 76 13.66 -3.15 -2.96
CA PRO A 76 15.05 -2.86 -3.32
C PRO A 76 15.27 -2.98 -4.84
N GLY A 77 15.97 -2.00 -5.40
CA GLY A 77 16.29 -1.91 -6.82
C GLY A 77 15.14 -1.46 -7.71
N ASN A 78 15.43 -1.36 -9.01
CA ASN A 78 14.45 -1.06 -10.04
C ASN A 78 13.80 -2.37 -10.53
N ILE A 79 12.65 -2.72 -9.95
CA ILE A 79 11.85 -3.90 -10.31
C ILE A 79 10.51 -3.53 -10.97
N ALA A 80 10.36 -2.28 -11.43
CA ALA A 80 9.09 -1.78 -11.97
C ALA A 80 8.56 -2.62 -13.15
N GLY A 81 9.45 -3.11 -14.01
CA GLY A 81 9.06 -3.99 -15.13
C GLY A 81 8.43 -5.30 -14.64
N PHE A 82 9.02 -5.90 -13.61
CA PHE A 82 8.50 -7.12 -12.99
C PHE A 82 7.13 -6.88 -12.34
N LEU A 83 6.98 -5.78 -11.60
CA LEU A 83 5.69 -5.46 -10.94
C LEU A 83 4.59 -5.21 -11.95
N LYS A 84 4.87 -4.51 -13.07
CA LYS A 84 3.91 -4.33 -14.17
C LYS A 84 3.46 -5.66 -14.74
N GLN A 85 4.41 -6.52 -15.08
CA GLN A 85 4.11 -7.85 -15.60
C GLN A 85 3.23 -8.64 -14.61
N LYS A 86 3.55 -8.62 -13.31
CA LYS A 86 2.75 -9.31 -12.29
C LYS A 86 1.33 -8.80 -12.20
N LEU A 87 1.13 -7.48 -12.29
CA LEU A 87 -0.21 -6.89 -12.29
C LEU A 87 -1.00 -7.28 -13.55
N GLU A 88 -0.35 -7.34 -14.70
CA GLU A 88 -0.95 -7.79 -15.98
C GLU A 88 -1.28 -9.30 -15.99
N GLU A 89 -0.54 -10.11 -15.23
CA GLU A 89 -0.79 -11.56 -15.06
C GLU A 89 -2.04 -11.85 -14.21
N ILE A 90 -2.53 -10.87 -13.44
CA ILE A 90 -3.72 -11.08 -12.60
C ILE A 90 -4.98 -11.03 -13.47
N GLN A 91 -5.59 -12.20 -13.66
CA GLN A 91 -6.85 -12.36 -14.41
C GLN A 91 -8.04 -12.53 -13.46
N ASP A 92 -9.24 -12.16 -13.93
CA ASP A 92 -10.52 -12.35 -13.22
C ASP A 92 -10.57 -11.74 -11.81
N ILE A 93 -9.98 -10.55 -11.67
CA ILE A 93 -9.89 -9.83 -10.41
C ILE A 93 -11.07 -8.88 -10.18
N GLU A 94 -11.50 -8.80 -8.93
CA GLU A 94 -12.41 -7.79 -8.44
C GLU A 94 -11.62 -6.59 -7.90
N LEU A 95 -11.90 -5.41 -8.44
CA LEU A 95 -11.33 -4.15 -7.96
C LEU A 95 -12.37 -3.45 -7.07
N PRO A 96 -11.93 -2.71 -6.03
CA PRO A 96 -12.83 -1.84 -5.29
C PRO A 96 -13.42 -0.75 -6.21
N GLU A 97 -14.47 -0.07 -5.74
CA GLU A 97 -15.12 1.04 -6.47
C GLU A 97 -14.09 2.07 -6.97
N TYR A 98 -13.06 2.31 -6.17
CA TYR A 98 -11.94 3.15 -6.55
C TYR A 98 -10.64 2.64 -5.93
N MET A 99 -9.58 2.61 -6.75
CA MET A 99 -8.20 2.46 -6.29
C MET A 99 -7.30 3.19 -7.29
N MET A 100 -6.45 4.10 -6.80
CA MET A 100 -5.37 4.65 -7.61
C MET A 100 -4.08 3.89 -7.32
N LEU A 101 -3.53 3.22 -8.34
CA LEU A 101 -2.26 2.51 -8.25
C LEU A 101 -1.14 3.31 -8.90
N ILE A 102 -0.06 3.56 -8.16
CA ILE A 102 1.09 4.35 -8.63
C ILE A 102 2.36 3.53 -8.47
N LEU A 103 3.14 3.48 -9.56
CA LEU A 103 4.45 2.85 -9.58
C LEU A 103 5.53 3.92 -9.76
N ARG A 104 6.31 4.17 -8.71
CA ARG A 104 7.47 5.09 -8.74
C ARG A 104 8.75 4.26 -8.72
N LYS A 105 9.80 4.73 -9.39
CA LYS A 105 11.10 4.06 -9.36
C LYS A 105 12.25 5.05 -9.42
N ASP A 106 13.35 4.67 -8.79
CA ASP A 106 14.67 5.23 -9.02
C ASP A 106 15.70 4.10 -9.16
N THR A 107 17.00 4.42 -9.08
CA THR A 107 18.07 3.42 -9.21
C THR A 107 18.18 2.48 -8.00
N LYS A 108 17.73 2.91 -6.82
CA LYS A 108 17.86 2.20 -5.55
C LYS A 108 16.58 1.51 -5.11
N PHE A 109 15.41 2.06 -5.43
CA PHE A 109 14.13 1.54 -4.97
C PHE A 109 13.04 1.63 -6.03
N THR A 110 12.05 0.76 -5.88
CA THR A 110 10.76 0.83 -6.56
C THR A 110 9.67 0.92 -5.50
N VAL A 111 8.71 1.81 -5.69
CA VAL A 111 7.56 1.98 -4.80
C VAL A 111 6.29 1.61 -5.56
N LEU A 112 5.56 0.63 -5.05
CA LEU A 112 4.18 0.36 -5.45
C LEU A 112 3.27 0.96 -4.38
N MET A 113 2.48 1.94 -4.75
CA MET A 113 1.55 2.62 -3.85
C MET A 113 0.13 2.48 -4.34
N TYR A 114 -0.82 2.30 -3.43
CA TYR A 114 -2.22 2.53 -3.70
C TYR A 114 -2.89 3.33 -2.60
N GLN A 115 -3.93 4.06 -2.97
CA GLN A 115 -4.62 4.96 -2.05
C GLN A 115 -6.10 5.14 -2.36
N ASN A 116 -6.83 5.59 -1.33
CA ASN A 116 -8.22 6.01 -1.40
C ASN A 116 -8.37 7.30 -2.24
N LYS A 117 -9.54 7.46 -2.87
CA LYS A 117 -9.90 8.63 -3.71
C LYS A 117 -9.78 9.96 -2.99
N LEU A 118 -10.00 9.99 -1.67
CA LEU A 118 -9.92 11.22 -0.88
C LEU A 118 -8.50 11.82 -0.86
N LEU A 119 -7.48 10.99 -1.12
CA LEU A 119 -6.09 11.43 -1.23
C LEU A 119 -5.69 11.81 -2.66
N GLN A 120 -6.58 11.75 -3.64
CA GLN A 120 -6.27 12.17 -5.00
C GLN A 120 -6.30 13.70 -5.08
N ASN A 121 -5.19 14.31 -5.50
CA ASN A 121 -5.20 15.71 -5.92
C ASN A 121 -6.02 15.84 -7.21
N ASN A 122 -6.99 16.75 -7.22
CA ASN A 122 -7.69 17.18 -8.45
C ASN A 122 -6.71 17.76 -9.49
#